data_AF-A0A9D4G0C8-F1
#
_entry.id   AF-A0A9D4G0C8-F1
#
_cell.length_a   1.000
_cell.length_b   1.000
_cell.length_c   1.000
_cell.angle_alpha   90.00
_cell.angle_beta   90.00
_cell.angle_gamma   90.00
#
_symmetry.space_group_name_H-M   'P 1'
#
loop_
_entity.id
_entity.type
_entity.pdbx_description
1 polymer ?
#
loop_
_entity_poly.entity_id
_entity_poly.type
_entity_poly.pdbx_seq_one_letter_code
_entity_poly.pdbx_strand_id
1 'polypeptide(L)'
;MKNTIKVSKLREFLAEMKFAFVSLFLLLCSAMGVSAELENCVDLQKQANGGLRSGLYSIKSGGNTVYIYCYYGNGDGYVYLLPSISNNVNLNLAYLSNDHSLVKVIHKRRQNGKQYEATMQQIPAFNSLPVSVQFNKHDGYQGILNKAMGPYMFIGFVPLSHNVKGGVQGWKVNGQEFTFTNCDGNPNSYFSVLFNANKPGYTSYNGWKNPLMYAWYNLATQVPVSEELPDALFSPDYEIHHGGCGGYSIGTTEGDITGVAIGQRFVITCSVPDDVMNASKTLGGLKPGSIVIYSCNPGYKGSGDLVRMCTSTGGWSGVQPTCISEAVFGPGQLIGIWTAFK
;
A
#
# COMPACT_ATOMS: atom_id res chain seq x y z
N MET A 1 -31.93 50.91 14.30
CA MET A 1 -31.40 50.18 13.13
C MET A 1 -30.79 48.88 13.62
N LYS A 2 -31.42 47.73 13.34
CA LYS A 2 -30.93 46.40 13.72
C LYS A 2 -29.83 45.98 12.74
N ASN A 3 -28.60 45.80 13.22
CA ASN A 3 -27.54 45.15 12.44
C ASN A 3 -27.69 43.63 12.57
N THR A 4 -28.51 43.06 11.69
CA THR A 4 -28.64 41.61 11.55
C THR A 4 -27.46 41.10 10.71
N ILE A 5 -26.45 40.51 11.34
CA ILE A 5 -25.41 39.77 10.62
C ILE A 5 -26.10 38.54 10.02
N LYS A 6 -26.23 38.50 8.68
CA LYS A 6 -26.78 37.34 7.97
C LYS A 6 -25.94 36.10 8.30
N VAL A 7 -26.60 35.02 8.73
CA VAL A 7 -26.00 33.71 9.05
C VAL A 7 -25.10 33.17 7.93
N SER A 8 -25.28 33.61 6.68
CA SER A 8 -24.39 33.31 5.56
C SER A 8 -22.96 33.84 5.73
N LYS A 9 -22.78 35.05 6.30
CA LYS A 9 -21.46 35.65 6.56
C LYS A 9 -20.73 34.97 7.71
N LEU A 10 -21.46 34.41 8.68
CA LEU A 10 -20.86 33.65 9.78
C LEU A 10 -20.31 32.30 9.30
N ARG A 11 -20.95 31.67 8.29
CA ARG A 11 -20.44 30.44 7.66
C ARG A 11 -19.20 30.68 6.81
N GLU A 12 -19.12 31.80 6.08
CA GLU A 12 -17.91 32.21 5.37
C GLU A 12 -16.76 32.53 6.34
N PHE A 13 -17.04 33.26 7.42
CA PHE A 13 -16.04 33.58 8.45
C PHE A 13 -15.54 32.32 9.19
N LEU A 14 -16.43 31.35 9.48
CA LEU A 14 -16.04 30.06 10.06
C LEU A 14 -15.30 29.15 9.07
N ALA A 15 -15.57 29.26 7.76
CA ALA A 15 -14.84 28.55 6.71
C ALA A 15 -13.42 29.14 6.54
N GLU A 16 -13.28 30.47 6.56
CA GLU A 16 -12.00 31.16 6.54
C GLU A 16 -11.18 30.88 7.81
N MET A 17 -11.81 30.78 8.99
CA MET A 17 -11.13 30.34 10.22
C MET A 17 -10.62 28.89 10.11
N LYS A 18 -11.41 27.96 9.53
CA LYS A 18 -10.93 26.58 9.32
C LYS A 18 -9.73 26.52 8.36
N PHE A 19 -9.74 27.31 7.30
CA PHE A 19 -8.61 27.42 6.37
C PHE A 19 -7.39 28.10 6.99
N ALA A 20 -7.59 29.13 7.82
CA ALA A 20 -6.52 29.81 8.55
C ALA A 20 -5.87 28.89 9.59
N PHE A 21 -6.63 28.07 10.30
CA PHE A 21 -6.09 27.08 11.24
C PHE A 21 -5.30 25.96 10.53
N VAL A 22 -5.77 25.46 9.38
CA VAL A 22 -5.02 24.49 8.57
C VAL A 22 -3.73 25.11 8.04
N SER A 23 -3.78 26.36 7.56
CA SER A 23 -2.60 27.07 7.05
C SER A 23 -1.60 27.40 8.15
N LEU A 24 -2.08 27.81 9.33
CA LEU A 24 -1.26 28.08 10.51
C LEU A 24 -0.66 26.80 11.09
N PHE A 25 -1.39 25.67 11.05
CA PHE A 25 -0.89 24.36 11.44
C PHE A 25 0.18 23.84 10.47
N LEU A 26 -0.01 24.01 9.15
CA LEU A 26 1.01 23.72 8.13
C LEU A 26 2.25 24.61 8.29
N LEU A 27 2.06 25.90 8.60
CA LEU A 27 3.15 26.85 8.90
C LEU A 27 3.89 26.50 10.20
N LEU A 28 3.18 26.07 11.25
CA LEU A 28 3.75 25.60 12.50
C LEU A 28 4.51 24.28 12.32
N CYS A 29 4.01 23.34 11.51
CA CYS A 29 4.76 22.15 11.11
C CYS A 29 6.08 22.51 10.41
N SER A 30 6.07 23.52 9.51
CA SER A 30 7.30 23.99 8.86
C SER A 30 8.25 24.74 9.80
N ALA A 31 7.75 25.41 10.85
CA ALA A 31 8.56 26.12 11.84
C ALA A 31 9.14 25.20 12.93
N MET A 32 8.54 24.02 13.16
CA MET A 32 8.97 23.03 14.15
C MET A 32 9.91 21.95 13.56
N GLY A 33 10.29 22.03 12.29
CA GLY A 33 11.07 20.99 11.62
C GLY A 33 10.35 19.63 11.55
N VAL A 34 9.03 19.60 11.77
CA VAL A 34 8.21 18.42 11.57
C VAL A 34 7.83 18.39 10.10
N SER A 35 8.76 17.93 9.26
CA SER A 35 8.33 17.36 7.99
C SER A 35 7.50 16.13 8.35
N ALA A 36 6.19 16.20 8.15
CA ALA A 36 5.41 14.97 8.05
C ALA A 36 5.86 14.26 6.76
N GLU A 37 7.01 13.57 6.82
CA GLU A 37 7.41 12.62 5.80
C GLU A 37 6.44 11.45 5.92
N LEU A 38 5.56 11.36 4.93
CA LEU A 38 4.54 10.33 4.84
C LEU A 38 4.98 9.40 3.75
N GLU A 39 5.28 8.16 4.13
CA GLU A 39 6.26 7.39 3.37
C GLU A 39 5.65 6.23 2.58
N ASN A 40 4.35 5.94 2.74
CA ASN A 40 3.66 4.88 1.97
C ASN A 40 2.14 5.10 1.80
N CYS A 41 1.51 4.21 1.03
CA CYS A 41 0.07 4.24 0.74
C CYS A 41 -0.83 4.10 1.96
N VAL A 42 -0.41 3.36 2.99
CA VAL A 42 -1.19 3.16 4.23
C VAL A 42 -1.26 4.47 5.01
N ASP A 43 -0.13 5.14 5.14
CA ASP A 43 -0.04 6.40 5.90
C ASP A 43 -0.83 7.51 5.20
N LEU A 44 -0.68 7.62 3.88
CA LEU A 44 -1.49 8.51 3.05
C LEU A 44 -3.00 8.30 3.28
N GLN A 45 -3.43 7.03 3.33
CA GLN A 45 -4.83 6.70 3.52
C GLN A 45 -5.35 7.04 4.93
N LYS A 46 -4.54 6.79 5.96
CA LYS A 46 -4.87 7.17 7.35
C LYS A 46 -5.05 8.68 7.50
N GLN A 47 -4.17 9.47 6.88
CA GLN A 47 -4.27 10.93 6.93
C GLN A 47 -5.52 11.48 6.28
N ALA A 48 -5.94 10.88 5.17
CA ALA A 48 -7.18 11.25 4.52
C ALA A 48 -8.43 10.68 5.23
N ASN A 49 -8.27 10.03 6.39
CA ASN A 49 -9.32 9.28 7.09
C ASN A 49 -10.07 8.33 6.14
N GLY A 50 -9.32 7.61 5.31
CA GLY A 50 -9.84 6.69 4.30
C GLY A 50 -10.45 7.34 3.06
N GLY A 51 -10.15 8.62 2.81
CA GLY A 51 -10.71 9.40 1.71
C GLY A 51 -9.93 9.33 0.39
N LEU A 52 -8.73 8.73 0.33
CA LEU A 52 -8.00 8.65 -0.94
C LEU A 52 -8.56 7.55 -1.84
N ARG A 53 -8.33 7.74 -3.14
CA ARG A 53 -8.69 6.82 -4.21
C ARG A 53 -7.43 6.19 -4.81
N SER A 54 -7.59 5.09 -5.55
CA SER A 54 -6.48 4.52 -6.29
C SER A 54 -5.88 5.54 -7.27
N GLY A 55 -4.56 5.65 -7.33
CA GLY A 55 -3.91 6.67 -8.14
C GLY A 55 -2.42 6.82 -7.90
N LEU A 56 -1.82 7.78 -8.61
CA LEU A 56 -0.42 8.15 -8.47
C LEU A 56 -0.23 9.13 -7.32
N TYR A 57 0.75 8.85 -6.46
CA TYR A 57 1.12 9.67 -5.32
C TYR A 57 2.63 9.86 -5.27
N SER A 58 3.07 10.95 -4.64
CA SER A 58 4.48 11.19 -4.35
C SER A 58 4.76 10.92 -2.88
N ILE A 59 5.78 10.11 -2.59
CA ILE A 59 6.30 9.86 -1.25
C ILE A 59 7.72 10.40 -1.12
N LYS A 60 8.16 10.61 0.13
CA LYS A 60 9.56 10.89 0.45
C LYS A 60 10.27 9.59 0.83
N SER A 61 11.48 9.40 0.33
CA SER A 61 12.33 8.27 0.70
C SER A 61 13.80 8.70 0.66
N GLY A 62 14.46 8.70 1.82
CA GLY A 62 15.86 9.11 1.95
C GLY A 62 16.13 10.50 1.36
N GLY A 63 15.24 11.46 1.61
CA GLY A 63 15.32 12.84 1.09
C GLY A 63 14.91 13.03 -0.39
N ASN A 64 14.65 11.94 -1.12
CA ASN A 64 14.22 12.00 -2.52
C ASN A 64 12.70 11.90 -2.64
N THR A 65 12.13 12.55 -3.66
CA THR A 65 10.72 12.33 -4.04
C THR A 65 10.63 11.13 -4.97
N VAL A 66 9.77 10.17 -4.62
CA VAL A 66 9.49 8.99 -5.44
C VAL A 66 8.01 8.93 -5.76
N TYR A 67 7.68 8.62 -7.00
CA TYR A 67 6.31 8.41 -7.43
C TYR A 67 5.94 6.94 -7.30
N ILE A 68 4.84 6.68 -6.61
CA ILE A 68 4.25 5.36 -6.42
C ILE A 68 2.80 5.39 -6.86
N TYR A 69 2.29 4.27 -7.33
CA TYR A 69 0.86 4.10 -7.55
C TYR A 69 0.27 3.27 -6.42
N CYS A 70 -0.69 3.85 -5.72
CA CYS A 70 -1.44 3.17 -4.68
C CYS A 70 -2.75 2.65 -5.28
N TYR A 71 -2.94 1.35 -5.28
CA TYR A 71 -4.25 0.73 -5.49
C TYR A 71 -4.85 0.43 -4.13
N TYR A 72 -6.04 0.96 -3.86
CA TYR A 72 -6.80 0.70 -2.65
C TYR A 72 -7.97 -0.23 -2.97
N GLY A 73 -7.90 -1.44 -2.42
CA GLY A 73 -8.99 -2.41 -2.44
C GLY A 73 -9.84 -2.34 -1.17
N ASN A 74 -10.67 -3.36 -0.97
CA ASN A 74 -11.54 -3.47 0.20
C ASN A 74 -10.79 -4.11 1.38
N GLY A 75 -10.10 -3.27 2.15
CA GLY A 75 -9.39 -3.68 3.37
C GLY A 75 -7.91 -4.02 3.16
N ASP A 76 -7.46 -4.13 1.91
CA ASP A 76 -6.06 -4.22 1.51
C ASP A 76 -5.80 -3.37 0.27
N GLY A 77 -4.57 -3.36 -0.20
CA GLY A 77 -4.16 -2.64 -1.39
C GLY A 77 -2.82 -3.09 -1.91
N TYR A 78 -2.38 -2.47 -2.99
CA TYR A 78 -1.09 -2.76 -3.62
C TYR A 78 -0.37 -1.47 -3.98
N VAL A 79 0.94 -1.45 -3.73
CA VAL A 79 1.83 -0.38 -4.17
C VAL A 79 2.61 -0.84 -5.40
N TYR A 80 2.55 -0.04 -6.45
CA TYR A 80 3.29 -0.26 -7.69
C TYR A 80 4.33 0.84 -7.86
N LEU A 81 5.51 0.43 -8.30
CA LEU A 81 6.60 1.33 -8.63
C LEU A 81 6.59 1.69 -10.10
N LEU A 82 6.88 2.95 -10.40
CA LEU A 82 7.04 3.39 -11.78
C LEU A 82 8.41 2.97 -12.30
N PRO A 83 8.53 2.48 -13.55
CA PRO A 83 9.83 2.25 -14.18
C PRO A 83 10.70 3.51 -14.26
N SER A 84 10.10 4.70 -14.23
CA SER A 84 10.81 5.99 -14.23
C SER A 84 11.48 6.34 -12.90
N ILE A 85 11.42 5.47 -11.88
CA ILE A 85 12.13 5.69 -10.62
C ILE A 85 13.64 5.69 -10.92
N SER A 86 14.27 6.83 -10.69
CA SER A 86 15.68 7.04 -11.05
C SER A 86 16.60 6.03 -10.35
N ASN A 87 17.69 5.66 -11.02
CA ASN A 87 18.75 4.77 -10.51
C ASN A 87 19.39 5.21 -9.17
N ASN A 88 19.04 6.39 -8.65
CA ASN A 88 19.70 7.05 -7.53
C ASN A 88 18.94 6.97 -6.19
N VAL A 89 17.84 6.21 -6.10
CA VAL A 89 17.10 6.07 -4.84
C VAL A 89 17.33 4.68 -4.25
N ASN A 90 18.02 4.60 -3.11
CA ASN A 90 18.07 3.40 -2.27
C ASN A 90 16.70 3.24 -1.58
N LEU A 91 15.73 2.74 -2.33
CA LEU A 91 14.38 2.49 -1.83
C LEU A 91 14.41 1.31 -0.86
N ASN A 92 14.12 1.57 0.41
CA ASN A 92 13.82 0.49 1.34
C ASN A 92 12.35 0.08 1.16
N LEU A 93 12.15 -0.99 0.37
CA LEU A 93 10.82 -1.51 0.06
C LEU A 93 10.05 -2.02 1.29
N ALA A 94 10.73 -2.32 2.39
CA ALA A 94 10.08 -2.74 3.64
C ALA A 94 9.13 -1.68 4.20
N TYR A 95 9.30 -0.40 3.83
CA TYR A 95 8.38 0.67 4.22
C TYR A 95 7.19 0.84 3.27
N LEU A 96 7.28 0.31 2.05
CA LEU A 96 6.21 0.45 1.05
C LEU A 96 5.06 -0.54 1.29
N SER A 97 5.37 -1.67 1.92
CA SER A 97 4.44 -2.75 2.21
C SER A 97 4.60 -3.22 3.65
N ASN A 98 3.47 -3.37 4.36
CA ASN A 98 3.42 -3.98 5.68
C ASN A 98 3.00 -5.47 5.63
N ASP A 99 2.83 -6.03 4.43
CA ASP A 99 2.45 -7.42 4.23
C ASP A 99 3.15 -8.03 3.02
N HIS A 100 4.12 -8.90 3.34
CA HIS A 100 5.00 -9.53 2.37
C HIS A 100 4.59 -10.99 2.12
N SER A 101 3.34 -11.36 2.42
CA SER A 101 2.84 -12.73 2.23
C SER A 101 2.62 -13.09 0.76
N LEU A 102 2.33 -12.09 -0.09
CA LEU A 102 2.06 -12.26 -1.50
C LEU A 102 2.46 -11.02 -2.31
N VAL A 103 2.61 -11.24 -3.61
CA VAL A 103 2.90 -10.21 -4.60
C VAL A 103 1.90 -10.34 -5.74
N LYS A 104 1.35 -9.23 -6.22
CA LYS A 104 0.47 -9.22 -7.39
C LYS A 104 1.28 -8.91 -8.63
N VAL A 105 1.18 -9.76 -9.64
CA VAL A 105 1.78 -9.54 -10.96
C VAL A 105 0.66 -9.27 -11.95
N ILE A 106 0.73 -8.13 -12.63
CA ILE A 106 -0.21 -7.76 -13.68
C ILE A 106 0.53 -7.74 -15.01
N HIS A 107 -0.03 -8.36 -16.04
CA HIS A 107 0.49 -8.25 -17.41
C HIS A 107 -0.56 -7.73 -18.38
N LYS A 108 -0.09 -7.05 -19.42
CA LYS A 108 -0.91 -6.56 -20.52
C LYS A 108 -0.69 -7.40 -21.77
N ARG A 109 -1.79 -7.88 -22.39
CA ARG A 109 -1.72 -8.73 -23.58
C ARG A 109 -1.74 -7.95 -24.90
N ARG A 110 -0.95 -8.37 -25.90
CA ARG A 110 -0.86 -7.68 -27.21
C ARG A 110 -2.12 -7.91 -28.05
N GLN A 111 -2.66 -9.12 -28.02
CA GLN A 111 -3.81 -9.51 -28.85
C GLN A 111 -5.07 -8.69 -28.57
N ASN A 112 -5.30 -8.28 -27.33
CA ASN A 112 -6.54 -7.62 -26.93
C ASN A 112 -6.32 -6.33 -26.11
N GLY A 113 -5.08 -5.99 -25.77
CA GLY A 113 -4.75 -4.80 -24.97
C GLY A 113 -5.18 -4.88 -23.50
N LYS A 114 -5.78 -5.99 -23.06
CA LYS A 114 -6.36 -6.15 -21.72
C LYS A 114 -5.31 -6.53 -20.69
N GLN A 115 -5.61 -6.19 -19.43
CA GLN A 115 -4.77 -6.55 -18.29
C GLN A 115 -5.26 -7.83 -17.61
N TYR A 116 -4.30 -8.60 -17.10
CA TYR A 116 -4.54 -9.85 -16.39
C TYR A 116 -3.68 -9.90 -15.15
N GLU A 117 -4.26 -10.28 -14.02
CA GLU A 117 -3.59 -10.34 -12.73
C GLU A 117 -3.42 -11.77 -12.21
N ALA A 118 -2.29 -11.99 -11.53
CA ALA A 118 -2.01 -13.20 -10.78
C ALA A 118 -1.39 -12.85 -9.43
N THR A 119 -1.82 -13.55 -8.39
CA THR A 119 -1.26 -13.47 -7.05
C THR A 119 -0.21 -14.56 -6.88
N MET A 120 1.00 -14.16 -6.53
CA MET A 120 2.14 -15.04 -6.28
C MET A 120 2.50 -15.06 -4.80
N GLN A 121 2.85 -16.24 -4.27
CA GLN A 121 3.21 -16.41 -2.86
C GLN A 121 4.17 -17.60 -2.66
N GLN A 122 4.75 -17.71 -1.46
CA GLN A 122 5.53 -18.88 -1.06
C GLN A 122 4.71 -20.18 -1.13
N ILE A 123 5.40 -21.30 -1.39
CA ILE A 123 4.83 -22.64 -1.23
C ILE A 123 4.56 -22.95 0.25
N PRO A 124 3.65 -23.91 0.55
CA PRO A 124 3.26 -24.21 1.93
C PRO A 124 4.43 -24.61 2.83
N ALA A 125 5.44 -25.29 2.27
CA ALA A 125 6.65 -25.69 3.00
C ALA A 125 7.46 -24.50 3.57
N PHE A 126 7.28 -23.31 3.01
CA PHE A 126 8.00 -22.08 3.40
C PHE A 126 7.04 -20.91 3.68
N ASN A 127 5.77 -21.18 3.97
CA ASN A 127 4.75 -20.13 4.16
C ASN A 127 4.94 -19.28 5.43
N SER A 128 5.81 -19.71 6.34
CA SER A 128 6.24 -18.93 7.51
C SER A 128 7.26 -17.85 7.15
N LEU A 129 7.90 -17.96 5.98
CA LEU A 129 8.79 -16.94 5.45
C LEU A 129 7.99 -16.00 4.54
N PRO A 130 8.28 -14.68 4.57
CA PRO A 130 7.69 -13.76 3.60
C PRO A 130 8.22 -14.03 2.18
N VAL A 131 7.48 -13.58 1.19
CA VAL A 131 8.02 -13.34 -0.16
C VAL A 131 8.99 -12.17 -0.06
N SER A 132 10.25 -12.36 -0.49
CA SER A 132 11.24 -11.28 -0.47
C SER A 132 11.02 -10.37 -1.66
N VAL A 133 10.85 -9.07 -1.42
CA VAL A 133 10.79 -8.06 -2.48
C VAL A 133 11.90 -7.04 -2.27
N GLN A 134 12.74 -6.86 -3.29
CA GLN A 134 13.94 -6.03 -3.19
C GLN A 134 14.08 -5.09 -4.40
N PHE A 135 14.61 -3.90 -4.19
CA PHE A 135 14.87 -2.93 -5.24
C PHE A 135 16.37 -2.86 -5.50
N ASN A 136 16.78 -3.15 -6.73
CA ASN A 136 18.18 -3.16 -7.17
C ASN A 136 19.13 -4.01 -6.28
N LYS A 137 18.59 -5.05 -5.63
CA LYS A 137 19.28 -5.98 -4.73
C LYS A 137 18.63 -7.38 -4.81
N HIS A 138 19.35 -8.40 -4.35
CA HIS A 138 18.90 -9.79 -4.34
C HIS A 138 19.50 -10.56 -3.13
N ASP A 139 19.55 -9.91 -1.97
CA ASP A 139 20.14 -10.44 -0.74
C ASP A 139 19.47 -11.76 -0.33
N GLY A 140 20.28 -12.80 -0.14
CA GLY A 140 19.79 -14.14 0.23
C GLY A 140 19.32 -15.01 -0.93
N TYR A 141 19.46 -14.55 -2.18
CA TYR A 141 19.07 -15.28 -3.40
C TYR A 141 20.18 -15.27 -4.45
N GLN A 142 20.05 -16.12 -5.46
CA GLN A 142 20.90 -16.02 -6.65
C GLN A 142 20.64 -14.70 -7.38
N GLY A 143 21.72 -14.02 -7.75
CA GLY A 143 21.63 -12.78 -8.52
C GLY A 143 21.11 -13.02 -9.94
N ILE A 144 20.52 -11.95 -10.50
CA ILE A 144 20.11 -11.94 -11.90
C ILE A 144 21.30 -12.25 -12.81
N LEU A 145 21.05 -13.03 -13.87
CA LEU A 145 22.12 -13.42 -14.79
C LEU A 145 22.52 -12.25 -15.68
N ASN A 146 21.54 -11.47 -16.13
CA ASN A 146 21.81 -10.29 -16.92
C ASN A 146 22.08 -9.06 -16.03
N LYS A 147 23.34 -8.90 -15.63
CA LYS A 147 23.81 -7.77 -14.80
C LYS A 147 23.66 -6.38 -15.44
N ALA A 148 23.39 -6.32 -16.75
CA ALA A 148 23.28 -5.07 -17.50
C ALA A 148 21.87 -4.44 -17.48
N MET A 149 20.92 -4.97 -16.71
CA MET A 149 19.48 -4.67 -16.83
C MET A 149 18.95 -3.48 -16.02
N GLY A 150 19.83 -2.54 -15.63
CA GLY A 150 19.46 -1.28 -14.95
C GLY A 150 18.72 -1.50 -13.62
N PRO A 151 17.88 -0.56 -13.15
CA PRO A 151 17.06 -0.76 -11.96
C PRO A 151 16.08 -1.90 -12.16
N TYR A 152 15.82 -2.66 -11.09
CA TYR A 152 14.88 -3.76 -11.12
C TYR A 152 14.19 -3.95 -9.78
N MET A 153 13.01 -4.55 -9.86
CA MET A 153 12.30 -5.15 -8.74
C MET A 153 12.59 -6.65 -8.76
N PHE A 154 13.07 -7.18 -7.65
CA PHE A 154 13.38 -8.59 -7.46
C PHE A 154 12.38 -9.21 -6.50
N ILE A 155 11.78 -10.33 -6.90
CA ILE A 155 10.91 -11.16 -6.07
C ILE A 155 11.60 -12.50 -5.84
N GLY A 156 12.02 -12.74 -4.60
CA GLY A 156 12.58 -14.00 -4.15
C GLY A 156 11.53 -14.83 -3.41
N PHE A 157 11.36 -16.08 -3.84
CA PHE A 157 10.53 -17.06 -3.14
C PHE A 157 11.41 -17.81 -2.13
N VAL A 158 11.95 -18.97 -2.48
CA VAL A 158 12.75 -19.78 -1.53
C VAL A 158 14.21 -19.27 -1.40
N PRO A 159 14.70 -18.87 -0.20
CA PRO A 159 16.04 -18.29 -0.01
C PRO A 159 17.18 -19.33 0.11
N LEU A 160 18.43 -18.87 -0.04
CA LEU A 160 19.70 -19.62 0.13
C LEU A 160 19.76 -20.42 1.43
N SER A 161 19.31 -19.83 2.51
CA SER A 161 19.39 -20.43 3.85
C SER A 161 18.50 -21.66 4.02
N HIS A 162 17.54 -21.91 3.13
CA HIS A 162 16.53 -22.95 3.27
C HIS A 162 16.52 -23.96 2.12
N ASN A 163 17.51 -23.91 1.23
CA ASN A 163 17.52 -24.68 0.01
C ASN A 163 18.84 -25.46 -0.16
N VAL A 164 18.71 -26.77 -0.41
CA VAL A 164 19.83 -27.69 -0.65
C VAL A 164 19.67 -28.36 -2.01
N LYS A 165 20.76 -28.87 -2.58
CA LYS A 165 20.69 -29.71 -3.79
C LYS A 165 19.75 -30.90 -3.54
N GLY A 166 18.81 -31.13 -4.45
CA GLY A 166 17.74 -32.12 -4.30
C GLY A 166 16.54 -31.66 -3.46
N GLY A 167 16.57 -30.46 -2.87
CA GLY A 167 15.47 -29.87 -2.14
C GLY A 167 14.33 -29.40 -3.05
N VAL A 168 13.12 -29.32 -2.51
CA VAL A 168 11.93 -28.82 -3.21
C VAL A 168 11.96 -27.29 -3.24
N GLN A 169 11.76 -26.72 -4.42
CA GLN A 169 11.58 -25.29 -4.67
C GLN A 169 10.25 -25.06 -5.39
N GLY A 170 9.81 -23.80 -5.47
CA GLY A 170 8.58 -23.45 -6.15
C GLY A 170 7.94 -22.16 -5.65
N TRP A 171 6.73 -21.92 -6.14
CA TRP A 171 5.82 -20.89 -5.65
C TRP A 171 4.37 -21.29 -5.93
N LYS A 172 3.44 -20.54 -5.36
CA LYS A 172 2.02 -20.65 -5.74
C LYS A 172 1.60 -19.48 -6.61
N VAL A 173 0.70 -19.74 -7.54
CA VAL A 173 0.03 -18.75 -8.38
C VAL A 173 -1.47 -18.94 -8.24
N ASN A 174 -2.20 -17.90 -7.82
CA ASN A 174 -3.65 -17.94 -7.60
C ASN A 174 -4.10 -19.16 -6.78
N GLY A 175 -3.35 -19.48 -5.73
CA GLY A 175 -3.62 -20.61 -4.84
C GLY A 175 -3.14 -21.98 -5.34
N GLN A 176 -2.79 -22.12 -6.62
CA GLN A 176 -2.25 -23.35 -7.20
C GLN A 176 -0.73 -23.44 -7.00
N GLU A 177 -0.26 -24.60 -6.55
CA GLU A 177 1.15 -24.84 -6.25
C GLU A 177 1.92 -25.37 -7.47
N PHE A 178 3.13 -24.86 -7.65
CA PHE A 178 4.06 -25.33 -8.66
C PHE A 178 5.43 -25.55 -8.03
N THR A 179 5.85 -26.82 -7.98
CA THR A 179 7.11 -27.23 -7.35
C THR A 179 8.02 -27.96 -8.32
N PHE A 180 9.32 -27.94 -8.00
CA PHE A 180 10.37 -28.61 -8.75
C PHE A 180 11.56 -28.94 -7.84
N THR A 181 12.40 -29.87 -8.27
CA THR A 181 13.62 -30.26 -7.54
C THR A 181 14.78 -29.34 -7.91
N ASN A 182 15.49 -28.82 -6.91
CA ASN A 182 16.72 -28.06 -7.09
C ASN A 182 17.86 -28.96 -7.60
N CYS A 183 18.45 -28.64 -8.74
CA CYS A 183 19.43 -29.52 -9.39
C CYS A 183 20.89 -29.15 -9.13
N ASP A 184 21.19 -27.88 -8.94
CA ASP A 184 22.56 -27.39 -8.75
C ASP A 184 22.84 -26.96 -7.30
N GLY A 185 21.82 -26.91 -6.44
CA GLY A 185 21.95 -26.48 -5.05
C GLY A 185 21.76 -24.97 -4.84
N ASN A 186 21.47 -24.20 -5.90
CA ASN A 186 21.27 -22.76 -5.80
C ASN A 186 19.77 -22.39 -5.66
N PRO A 187 19.40 -21.43 -4.80
CA PRO A 187 18.06 -20.85 -4.66
C PRO A 187 17.82 -19.88 -5.79
N ASN A 188 17.24 -20.48 -6.80
CA ASN A 188 17.13 -19.89 -8.09
C ASN A 188 15.67 -19.50 -8.36
N SER A 189 14.75 -19.63 -7.40
CA SER A 189 13.33 -19.31 -7.54
C SER A 189 13.11 -17.80 -7.39
N TYR A 190 13.24 -17.07 -8.48
CA TYR A 190 12.94 -15.65 -8.50
C TYR A 190 12.19 -15.21 -9.76
N PHE A 191 11.51 -14.09 -9.61
CA PHE A 191 10.91 -13.30 -10.67
C PHE A 191 11.42 -11.87 -10.52
N SER A 192 11.89 -11.26 -11.60
CA SER A 192 12.32 -9.85 -11.57
C SER A 192 11.70 -9.05 -12.70
N VAL A 193 11.31 -7.81 -12.41
CA VAL A 193 10.86 -6.83 -13.42
C VAL A 193 11.90 -5.74 -13.54
N LEU A 194 12.24 -5.41 -14.77
CA LEU A 194 13.44 -4.67 -15.12
C LEU A 194 13.02 -3.32 -15.68
N PHE A 195 13.53 -2.21 -15.18
CA PHE A 195 13.09 -0.89 -15.62
C PHE A 195 14.01 -0.25 -16.67
N ASN A 196 15.01 -0.98 -17.18
CA ASN A 196 15.98 -0.43 -18.13
C ASN A 196 15.39 -0.27 -19.54
N ALA A 197 15.12 0.98 -19.92
CA ALA A 197 14.72 1.36 -21.27
C ALA A 197 15.87 1.29 -22.30
N ASN A 198 17.14 1.34 -21.86
CA ASN A 198 18.33 1.47 -22.70
C ASN A 198 19.06 0.14 -22.88
N LYS A 199 18.32 -0.88 -23.33
CA LYS A 199 18.74 -2.29 -23.39
C LYS A 199 20.07 -2.51 -24.14
N PRO A 200 21.11 -3.10 -23.52
CA PRO A 200 22.11 -3.88 -24.26
C PRO A 200 21.53 -5.25 -24.63
N GLY A 201 22.01 -5.85 -25.71
CA GLY A 201 21.51 -7.12 -26.25
C GLY A 201 21.51 -8.24 -25.21
N TYR A 202 20.40 -8.98 -25.13
CA TYR A 202 20.27 -10.13 -24.25
C TYR A 202 21.21 -11.24 -24.67
N THR A 203 21.91 -11.84 -23.71
CA THR A 203 22.35 -13.24 -23.88
C THR A 203 21.10 -14.10 -23.90
N SER A 204 20.66 -14.51 -25.09
CA SER A 204 19.57 -15.46 -25.26
C SER A 204 19.99 -16.81 -24.66
N TYR A 205 19.69 -17.03 -23.38
CA TYR A 205 19.80 -18.35 -22.78
C TYR A 205 18.47 -19.06 -22.97
N ASN A 206 18.34 -19.85 -24.04
CA ASN A 206 17.25 -20.79 -24.18
C ASN A 206 17.48 -21.98 -23.23
N GLY A 207 17.23 -21.76 -21.94
CA GLY A 207 17.02 -22.86 -21.01
C GLY A 207 15.73 -23.62 -21.37
N TRP A 208 15.59 -24.86 -20.89
CA TRP A 208 14.36 -25.64 -21.06
C TRP A 208 13.16 -24.89 -20.46
N LYS A 209 12.33 -24.30 -21.32
CA LYS A 209 11.07 -23.65 -20.93
C LYS A 209 10.11 -24.72 -20.42
N ASN A 210 9.50 -24.48 -19.26
CA ASN A 210 8.59 -25.42 -18.64
C ASN A 210 7.28 -24.73 -18.18
N PRO A 211 6.20 -25.48 -17.92
CA PRO A 211 4.91 -24.89 -17.54
C PRO A 211 4.95 -24.00 -16.31
N LEU A 212 5.86 -24.25 -15.36
CA LEU A 212 6.03 -23.43 -14.16
C LEU A 212 6.40 -21.98 -14.50
N MET A 213 7.18 -21.74 -15.56
CA MET A 213 7.59 -20.37 -15.97
C MET A 213 6.42 -19.53 -16.46
N TYR A 214 5.36 -20.21 -16.82
CA TYR A 214 4.21 -19.70 -17.52
C TYR A 214 2.96 -19.73 -16.64
N ALA A 215 3.06 -20.30 -15.43
CA ALA A 215 1.96 -20.38 -14.48
C ALA A 215 1.36 -19.01 -14.16
N TRP A 216 2.20 -18.01 -13.93
CA TRP A 216 1.79 -16.65 -13.60
C TRP A 216 0.96 -15.98 -14.70
N TYR A 217 1.22 -16.29 -15.98
CA TYR A 217 0.43 -15.73 -17.08
C TYR A 217 -0.79 -16.61 -17.42
N ASN A 218 -0.66 -17.93 -17.33
CA ASN A 218 -1.69 -18.89 -17.72
C ASN A 218 -2.86 -18.92 -16.74
N LEU A 219 -2.58 -18.75 -15.45
CA LEU A 219 -3.59 -18.75 -14.40
C LEU A 219 -4.12 -17.36 -14.08
N ALA A 220 -3.63 -16.32 -14.74
CA ALA A 220 -4.05 -14.96 -14.49
C ALA A 220 -5.51 -14.73 -14.90
N THR A 221 -6.21 -13.92 -14.11
CA THR A 221 -7.59 -13.53 -14.35
C THR A 221 -7.66 -12.14 -14.96
N GLN A 222 -8.63 -11.88 -15.82
CA GLN A 222 -8.77 -10.56 -16.45
C GLN A 222 -9.08 -9.51 -15.37
N VAL A 223 -8.35 -8.40 -15.39
CA VAL A 223 -8.61 -7.24 -14.54
C VAL A 223 -9.85 -6.51 -15.06
N PRO A 224 -10.80 -6.09 -14.20
CA PRO A 224 -11.91 -5.24 -14.60
C PRO A 224 -11.41 -3.89 -15.11
N VAL A 225 -12.05 -3.32 -16.14
CA VAL A 225 -11.65 -2.04 -16.75
C VAL A 225 -11.55 -0.90 -15.71
N SER A 226 -12.41 -0.90 -14.69
CA SER A 226 -12.40 0.09 -13.61
C SER A 226 -11.18 0.00 -12.68
N GLU A 227 -10.40 -1.08 -12.78
CA GLU A 227 -9.28 -1.41 -11.91
C GLU A 227 -7.96 -1.55 -12.69
N GLU A 228 -7.99 -1.35 -14.01
CA GLU A 228 -6.82 -1.40 -14.86
C GLU A 228 -5.78 -0.35 -14.43
N LEU A 229 -4.52 -0.77 -14.43
CA LEU A 229 -3.38 0.08 -14.13
C LEU A 229 -3.04 1.00 -15.31
N PRO A 230 -2.52 2.22 -15.07
CA PRO A 230 -1.97 3.03 -16.14
C PRO A 230 -0.81 2.34 -16.88
N ASP A 231 -0.72 2.53 -18.20
CA ASP A 231 0.32 1.95 -19.06
C ASP A 231 1.75 2.29 -18.59
N ALA A 232 1.93 3.44 -17.94
CA ALA A 232 3.22 3.89 -17.41
C ALA A 232 3.79 2.99 -16.30
N LEU A 233 3.00 2.09 -15.70
CA LEU A 233 3.46 1.14 -14.68
C LEU A 233 4.04 -0.15 -15.26
N PHE A 234 3.80 -0.42 -16.55
CA PHE A 234 4.22 -1.66 -17.16
C PHE A 234 5.64 -1.54 -17.67
N SER A 235 6.51 -2.41 -17.15
CA SER A 235 7.79 -2.62 -17.77
C SER A 235 7.68 -3.65 -18.89
N PRO A 236 8.34 -3.42 -20.05
CA PRO A 236 8.45 -4.44 -21.07
C PRO A 236 9.23 -5.68 -20.59
N ASP A 237 10.27 -5.52 -19.79
CA ASP A 237 11.23 -6.58 -19.56
C ASP A 237 11.13 -7.18 -18.15
N TYR A 238 11.18 -8.50 -18.09
CA TYR A 238 11.20 -9.29 -16.88
C TYR A 238 12.11 -10.51 -17.07
N GLU A 239 12.68 -11.01 -15.98
CA GLU A 239 13.53 -12.21 -15.94
C GLU A 239 12.97 -13.18 -14.90
N ILE A 240 12.82 -14.45 -15.30
CA ILE A 240 12.37 -15.55 -14.43
C ILE A 240 13.41 -16.65 -14.50
N HIS A 241 13.76 -17.21 -13.34
CA HIS A 241 14.76 -18.26 -13.23
C HIS A 241 14.28 -19.35 -12.26
N HIS A 242 14.61 -20.62 -12.50
CA HIS A 242 14.23 -21.78 -11.66
C HIS A 242 15.38 -22.81 -11.47
N GLY A 243 15.84 -23.02 -10.24
CA GLY A 243 16.62 -24.19 -9.74
C GLY A 243 17.76 -24.85 -10.51
N GLY A 244 18.36 -24.24 -11.54
CA GLY A 244 19.49 -24.83 -12.27
C GLY A 244 19.17 -26.04 -13.15
N CYS A 245 17.95 -26.59 -13.11
CA CYS A 245 17.47 -27.67 -13.98
C CYS A 245 16.72 -27.19 -15.24
N GLY A 246 16.79 -25.90 -15.52
CA GLY A 246 16.15 -25.27 -16.67
C GLY A 246 14.97 -24.38 -16.30
N GLY A 247 14.78 -23.38 -17.15
CA GLY A 247 13.70 -22.41 -17.09
C GLY A 247 14.25 -21.01 -16.86
N TYR A 248 14.64 -20.37 -17.96
CA TYR A 248 15.05 -18.97 -17.99
C TYR A 248 14.34 -18.29 -19.14
N SER A 249 13.72 -17.14 -18.88
CA SER A 249 13.07 -16.34 -19.90
C SER A 249 13.32 -14.88 -19.62
N ILE A 250 13.56 -14.14 -20.70
CA ILE A 250 13.60 -12.69 -20.69
C ILE A 250 12.71 -12.13 -21.80
N GLY A 251 11.93 -11.11 -21.46
CA GLY A 251 11.49 -10.09 -22.42
C GLY A 251 10.06 -10.23 -22.98
N THR A 252 9.58 -9.12 -23.55
CA THR A 252 8.26 -8.97 -24.20
C THR A 252 8.04 -9.80 -25.46
N THR A 253 9.10 -10.36 -26.03
CA THR A 253 8.99 -11.21 -27.23
C THR A 253 8.53 -12.62 -26.87
N GLU A 254 8.53 -12.96 -25.59
CA GLU A 254 8.05 -14.25 -25.11
C GLU A 254 6.52 -14.23 -24.98
N GLY A 255 5.85 -14.77 -25.99
CA GLY A 255 4.39 -14.91 -26.00
C GLY A 255 3.63 -13.60 -26.32
N ASP A 256 2.45 -13.47 -25.72
CA ASP A 256 1.49 -12.37 -25.98
C ASP A 256 1.61 -11.20 -24.97
N ILE A 257 2.75 -11.04 -24.30
CA ILE A 257 2.89 -10.05 -23.21
C ILE A 257 3.59 -8.79 -23.73
N THR A 258 3.00 -7.63 -23.46
CA THR A 258 3.56 -6.31 -23.83
C THR A 258 4.22 -5.59 -22.66
N GLY A 259 3.87 -5.96 -21.44
CA GLY A 259 4.54 -5.49 -20.25
C GLY A 259 3.99 -6.11 -18.98
N VAL A 260 4.72 -5.92 -17.89
CA VAL A 260 4.48 -6.48 -16.55
C VAL A 260 4.64 -5.40 -15.49
N ALA A 261 3.74 -5.40 -14.50
CA ALA A 261 3.81 -4.57 -13.30
C ALA A 261 3.77 -5.46 -12.05
N ILE A 262 4.59 -5.15 -11.05
CA ILE A 262 4.61 -5.82 -9.74
C ILE A 262 3.99 -4.89 -8.69
N GLY A 263 2.99 -5.40 -7.99
CA GLY A 263 2.36 -4.76 -6.84
C GLY A 263 2.72 -5.48 -5.55
N GLN A 264 3.29 -4.75 -4.58
CA GLN A 264 3.50 -5.26 -3.22
C GLN A 264 2.23 -5.02 -2.40
N ARG A 265 1.74 -6.05 -1.69
CA ARG A 265 0.51 -5.93 -0.92
C ARG A 265 0.71 -5.04 0.30
N PHE A 266 -0.30 -4.30 0.72
CA PHE A 266 -0.38 -3.76 2.07
C PHE A 266 -1.78 -3.98 2.64
N VAL A 267 -1.87 -4.09 3.96
CA VAL A 267 -3.15 -4.14 4.67
C VAL A 267 -3.54 -2.74 5.09
N ILE A 268 -4.77 -2.34 4.74
CA ILE A 268 -5.33 -1.07 5.16
C ILE A 268 -5.64 -1.15 6.66
N THR A 269 -5.22 -0.14 7.41
CA THR A 269 -5.48 -0.04 8.85
C THR A 269 -5.87 1.38 9.19
N CYS A 270 -6.73 1.56 10.18
CA CYS A 270 -7.05 2.89 10.69
C CYS A 270 -5.89 3.46 11.52
N SER A 271 -5.87 4.79 11.65
CA SER A 271 -5.01 5.46 12.62
C SER A 271 -5.38 5.04 14.05
N VAL A 272 -4.42 5.15 14.98
CA VAL A 272 -4.75 5.05 16.40
C VAL A 272 -5.75 6.18 16.72
N PRO A 273 -6.95 5.88 17.28
CA PRO A 273 -7.92 6.91 17.58
C PRO A 273 -7.37 7.92 18.60
N ASP A 274 -7.70 9.19 18.40
CA ASP A 274 -7.26 10.27 19.29
C ASP A 274 -7.83 10.11 20.70
N ASP A 275 -7.10 10.61 21.70
CA ASP A 275 -7.64 10.73 23.05
C ASP A 275 -8.70 11.82 23.11
N VAL A 276 -9.79 11.54 23.83
CA VAL A 276 -10.87 12.52 24.07
C VAL A 276 -10.75 13.00 25.50
N MET A 277 -10.64 14.32 25.66
CA MET A 277 -10.58 14.94 26.99
C MET A 277 -11.82 14.56 27.80
N ASN A 278 -11.61 14.22 29.08
CA ASN A 278 -12.67 13.74 29.99
C ASN A 278 -13.35 12.45 29.51
N ALA A 279 -12.63 11.58 28.82
CA ALA A 279 -13.10 10.25 28.44
C ALA A 279 -11.99 9.21 28.68
N SER A 280 -12.42 7.96 28.88
CA SER A 280 -11.59 6.78 28.63
C SER A 280 -11.91 6.20 27.26
N LYS A 281 -10.95 5.51 26.64
CA LYS A 281 -11.13 4.80 25.37
C LYS A 281 -10.74 3.33 25.49
N THR A 282 -11.47 2.46 24.82
CA THR A 282 -11.17 1.03 24.69
C THR A 282 -11.05 0.69 23.21
N LEU A 283 -9.88 0.21 22.79
CA LEU A 283 -9.57 -0.09 21.40
C LEU A 283 -9.53 -1.61 21.16
N GLY A 284 -10.35 -2.09 20.23
CA GLY A 284 -10.38 -3.49 19.81
C GLY A 284 -9.39 -3.84 18.69
N GLY A 285 -8.68 -2.86 18.12
CA GLY A 285 -7.70 -3.04 17.04
C GLY A 285 -7.76 -1.93 16.00
N LEU A 286 -6.97 -2.06 14.94
CA LEU A 286 -6.88 -1.08 13.84
C LEU A 286 -7.24 -1.66 12.47
N LYS A 287 -7.58 -2.94 12.40
CA LYS A 287 -7.97 -3.57 11.13
C LYS A 287 -9.41 -3.19 10.79
N PRO A 288 -9.80 -3.22 9.50
CA PRO A 288 -11.19 -3.05 9.11
C PRO A 288 -12.12 -3.95 9.95
N GLY A 289 -13.20 -3.37 10.45
CA GLY A 289 -14.14 -4.01 11.38
C GLY A 289 -13.77 -3.91 12.87
N SER A 290 -12.55 -3.48 13.23
CA SER A 290 -12.22 -3.17 14.62
C SER A 290 -13.05 -2.01 15.16
N ILE A 291 -13.35 -2.03 16.46
CA ILE A 291 -14.18 -1.03 17.14
C ILE A 291 -13.35 -0.27 18.17
N VAL A 292 -13.58 1.04 18.27
CA VAL A 292 -13.19 1.86 19.42
C VAL A 292 -14.43 2.34 20.15
N ILE A 293 -14.41 2.27 21.48
CA ILE A 293 -15.48 2.72 22.36
C ILE A 293 -14.90 3.81 23.28
N TYR A 294 -15.59 4.95 23.34
CA TYR A 294 -15.30 6.07 24.22
C TYR A 294 -16.34 6.13 25.33
N SER A 295 -15.87 6.36 26.56
CA SER A 295 -16.71 6.48 27.75
C SER A 295 -16.36 7.78 28.45
N CYS A 296 -17.29 8.75 28.44
CA CYS A 296 -17.09 10.01 29.16
C CYS A 296 -17.00 9.78 30.66
N ASN A 297 -16.13 10.54 31.32
CA ASN A 297 -15.98 10.56 32.76
C ASN A 297 -17.27 11.06 33.42
N PRO A 298 -17.56 10.69 34.68
CA PRO A 298 -18.71 11.20 35.41
C PRO A 298 -18.78 12.74 35.39
N GLY A 299 -19.99 13.30 35.20
CA GLY A 299 -20.21 14.74 35.05
C GLY A 299 -20.00 15.27 33.62
N TYR A 300 -19.71 14.40 32.65
CA TYR A 300 -19.60 14.75 31.23
C TYR A 300 -20.54 13.91 30.38
N LYS A 301 -21.10 14.55 29.35
CA LYS A 301 -21.95 13.91 28.35
C LYS A 301 -21.25 13.85 27.00
N GLY A 302 -21.37 12.70 26.33
CA GLY A 302 -20.83 12.51 24.99
C GLY A 302 -21.60 13.29 23.93
N SER A 303 -20.87 13.86 22.98
CA SER A 303 -21.36 14.42 21.73
C SER A 303 -20.56 13.84 20.58
N GLY A 304 -21.21 13.45 19.48
CA GLY A 304 -20.60 12.66 18.40
C GLY A 304 -20.74 11.15 18.63
N ASP A 305 -19.95 10.36 17.91
CA ASP A 305 -20.06 8.90 17.92
C ASP A 305 -19.08 8.28 18.93
N LEU A 306 -19.60 7.90 20.10
CA LEU A 306 -18.82 7.24 21.15
C LEU A 306 -18.39 5.82 20.77
N VAL A 307 -19.04 5.20 19.78
CA VAL A 307 -18.64 3.91 19.23
C VAL A 307 -18.31 4.11 17.76
N ARG A 308 -17.08 3.80 17.36
CA ARG A 308 -16.62 3.97 15.98
C ARG A 308 -16.01 2.68 15.48
N MET A 309 -16.21 2.40 14.20
CA MET A 309 -15.71 1.22 13.52
C MET A 309 -14.66 1.63 12.49
N CYS A 310 -13.57 0.87 12.42
CA CYS A 310 -12.57 1.04 11.38
C CYS A 310 -13.13 0.55 10.04
N THR A 311 -13.18 1.42 9.04
CA THR A 311 -13.70 1.10 7.71
C THR A 311 -12.67 0.34 6.89
N SER A 312 -13.12 -0.33 5.81
CA SER A 312 -12.24 -0.96 4.82
C SER A 312 -11.32 0.04 4.11
N THR A 313 -11.68 1.32 4.14
CA THR A 313 -10.87 2.40 3.57
C THR A 313 -9.83 2.92 4.56
N GLY A 314 -9.77 2.47 5.81
CA GLY A 314 -8.77 2.92 6.79
C GLY A 314 -9.14 4.21 7.51
N GLY A 315 -10.41 4.61 7.47
CA GLY A 315 -10.96 5.69 8.27
C GLY A 315 -11.80 5.18 9.44
N TRP A 316 -12.00 6.00 10.46
CA TRP A 316 -12.96 5.68 11.53
C TRP A 316 -14.35 6.21 11.17
N SER A 317 -15.36 5.35 11.29
CA SER A 317 -16.75 5.71 11.02
C SER A 317 -17.25 6.82 11.93
N GLY A 318 -18.27 7.54 11.48
CA GLY A 318 -18.92 8.56 12.30
C GLY A 318 -18.06 9.78 12.59
N VAL A 319 -18.54 10.60 13.51
CA VAL A 319 -17.95 11.85 13.96
C VAL A 319 -17.11 11.62 15.21
N GLN A 320 -15.89 12.15 15.22
CA GLN A 320 -15.03 12.12 16.41
C GLN A 320 -15.79 12.64 17.65
N PRO A 321 -15.86 11.87 18.74
CA PRO A 321 -16.61 12.26 19.90
C PRO A 321 -15.89 13.33 20.73
N THR A 322 -16.67 14.05 21.51
CA THR A 322 -16.23 14.98 22.55
C THR A 322 -17.05 14.74 23.81
N CYS A 323 -16.45 14.99 24.99
CA CYS A 323 -17.16 14.92 26.26
C CYS A 323 -17.30 16.33 26.82
N ILE A 324 -18.54 16.82 26.88
CA ILE A 324 -18.88 18.17 27.35
C ILE A 324 -19.41 18.09 28.78
N SER A 325 -19.01 19.02 29.65
CA SER A 325 -19.46 19.03 31.04
C SER A 325 -20.98 19.19 31.09
N GLU A 326 -21.66 18.32 31.82
CA GLU A 326 -23.04 18.57 32.20
C GLU A 326 -23.00 19.71 33.22
N ALA A 327 -23.42 20.92 32.81
CA ALA A 327 -23.61 22.00 33.76
C ALA A 327 -24.62 21.53 34.81
N VAL A 328 -24.14 21.18 36.00
CA VAL A 328 -24.98 20.90 37.16
C VAL A 328 -25.56 22.25 37.58
N PHE A 329 -26.71 22.61 37.00
CA PHE A 329 -27.57 23.60 37.62
C PHE A 329 -28.05 22.96 38.93
N GLY A 330 -27.36 23.27 40.03
CA GLY A 330 -27.82 22.88 41.35
C GLY A 330 -29.27 23.36 41.57
N PRO A 331 -30.06 22.68 42.39
CA PRO A 331 -31.41 23.14 42.72
C PRO A 331 -31.28 24.52 43.40
N GLY A 332 -31.56 25.60 42.64
CA GLY A 332 -31.51 26.97 43.16
C GLY A 332 -31.09 28.09 42.19
N GLN A 333 -30.59 27.83 40.98
CA GLN A 333 -30.31 28.92 40.03
C GLN A 333 -31.53 29.22 39.15
N LEU A 334 -32.32 30.19 39.61
CA LEU A 334 -33.33 30.88 38.81
C LEU A 334 -32.66 31.52 37.58
N ILE A 335 -33.22 31.24 36.41
CA ILE A 335 -32.93 31.96 35.17
C ILE A 335 -33.33 33.42 35.41
N GLY A 336 -32.35 34.30 35.57
CA GLY A 336 -32.52 35.73 35.35
C GLY A 336 -32.80 35.95 33.87
N ILE A 337 -34.05 35.78 33.45
CA ILE A 337 -34.52 36.21 32.14
C ILE A 337 -34.38 37.73 32.14
N TRP A 338 -33.30 38.26 31.57
CA TRP A 338 -33.25 39.67 31.20
C TRP A 338 -34.23 39.87 30.04
N THR A 339 -35.47 40.20 30.39
CA THR A 339 -36.44 40.82 29.49
C THR A 339 -35.93 42.22 29.14
N ALA A 340 -35.16 42.34 28.05
CA ALA A 340 -34.92 43.62 27.41
C ALA A 340 -36.11 43.99 26.52
N PHE A 341 -37.17 44.52 27.12
CA PHE A 341 -38.17 45.35 26.44
C PHE A 341 -38.26 46.70 27.15
N LYS A 342 -37.45 47.66 26.68
CA LYS A 342 -37.79 49.07 26.50
C LYS A 342 -36.67 49.74 25.71
#